data_AF-A0A067HFP4-F1
#
_entry.id   AF-A0A067HFP4-F1
#
_cell.length_a   1.000
_cell.length_b   1.000
_cell.length_c   1.000
_cell.angle_alpha   90.00
_cell.angle_beta   90.00
_cell.angle_gamma   90.00
#
_symmetry.space_group_name_H-M   'P 1'
#
loop_
_entity.id
_entity.type
_entity.pdbx_description
1 polymer ?
#
loop_
_entity_poly.entity_id
_entity_poly.type
_entity_poly.pdbx_seq_one_letter_code
_entity_poly.pdbx_strand_id
1 'polypeptide(L)'
;MTPRTIENTREPDETVCRPDDDELFAGNDADEFSSILKQGCAPKILITTCRFNSNRGPAFISELLSVIPNSHYYKRGTYDLKKIIEYAKKKDFTSIIVVHTNRREPDALLIIGLPDGPTAHFKLSKLVLRKDIKNHGNPTGHIPELVLNNFATRLGHRVGRLIQSLFPQSPEFRGRRVVTFHNQRDFIFFRHHRYIFETKESKGSDANGKKAKDAKSEKTSQQKVITRLQECGPRFTLKLVSLQHGTFDTKGGEFEWVHKPEMDTSRRRFFL
;
A
#
# COMPACT_ATOMS: atom_id res chain seq x y z
N MET A 1 26.81 -9.56 19.74
CA MET A 1 26.08 -10.75 19.25
C MET A 1 24.77 -10.25 18.66
N THR A 2 24.55 -10.39 17.35
CA THR A 2 23.31 -9.92 16.70
C THR A 2 22.16 -10.85 17.09
N PRO A 3 21.02 -10.32 17.56
CA PRO A 3 19.89 -11.16 17.95
C PRO A 3 19.32 -11.92 16.74
N ARG A 4 19.03 -13.21 16.93
CA ARG A 4 18.36 -14.06 15.92
C ARG A 4 16.88 -13.72 15.87
N THR A 5 16.48 -12.89 14.91
CA THR A 5 15.08 -12.57 14.61
C THR A 5 14.58 -13.40 13.44
N ILE A 6 13.26 -13.53 13.29
CA ILE A 6 12.66 -14.23 12.12
C ILE A 6 13.14 -13.58 10.82
N GLU A 7 13.22 -12.25 10.77
CA GLU A 7 13.71 -11.49 9.63
C GLU A 7 15.17 -11.83 9.29
N ASN A 8 16.07 -11.85 10.29
CA ASN A 8 17.49 -12.17 10.09
C ASN A 8 17.75 -13.65 9.75
N THR A 9 16.75 -14.51 9.95
CA THR A 9 16.82 -15.95 9.64
C THR A 9 15.86 -16.34 8.52
N ARG A 10 15.41 -15.38 7.70
CA ARG A 10 14.58 -15.64 6.52
C ARG A 10 15.27 -16.65 5.61
N GLU A 11 14.50 -17.59 5.08
CA GLU A 11 15.01 -18.52 4.08
C GLU A 11 15.45 -17.74 2.83
N PRO A 12 16.63 -18.03 2.25
CA PRO A 12 17.05 -17.37 1.03
C PRO A 12 16.04 -17.64 -0.08
N ASP A 13 15.64 -16.59 -0.77
CA ASP A 13 14.66 -16.64 -1.84
C ASP A 13 15.31 -16.09 -3.11
N GLU A 14 15.40 -16.93 -4.13
CA GLU A 14 16.02 -16.59 -5.42
C GLU A 14 15.22 -15.54 -6.17
N THR A 15 13.93 -15.37 -5.86
CA THR A 15 13.05 -14.40 -6.51
C THR A 15 13.21 -12.99 -5.97
N VAL A 16 14.12 -12.75 -5.01
CA VAL A 16 14.43 -11.39 -4.54
C VAL A 16 15.02 -10.58 -5.70
N CYS A 17 14.35 -9.48 -6.03
CA CYS A 17 14.75 -8.56 -7.09
C CYS A 17 16.12 -7.97 -6.80
N ARG A 18 17.01 -8.04 -7.78
CA ARG A 18 18.35 -7.48 -7.69
C ARG A 18 18.43 -6.19 -8.50
N PRO A 19 19.23 -5.19 -8.08
CA PRO A 19 19.37 -3.93 -8.82
C PRO A 19 19.98 -4.07 -10.22
N ASP A 20 20.65 -5.19 -10.50
CA ASP A 20 21.35 -5.53 -11.75
C ASP A 20 20.55 -6.52 -12.64
N ASP A 21 19.29 -6.81 -12.31
CA ASP A 21 18.42 -7.70 -13.07
C ASP A 21 17.79 -6.96 -14.26
N ASP A 22 18.54 -6.81 -15.36
CA ASP A 22 18.11 -6.11 -16.58
C ASP A 22 16.80 -6.70 -17.18
N GLU A 23 16.60 -8.02 -17.06
CA GLU A 23 15.39 -8.70 -17.54
C GLU A 23 14.16 -8.22 -16.76
N LEU A 24 14.27 -8.12 -15.43
CA LEU A 24 13.20 -7.60 -14.58
C LEU A 24 12.84 -6.16 -14.96
N PHE A 25 13.83 -5.30 -15.19
CA PHE A 25 13.57 -3.90 -15.55
C PHE A 25 12.97 -3.75 -16.95
N ALA A 26 13.47 -4.52 -17.93
CA ALA A 26 12.87 -4.57 -19.26
C ALA A 26 11.40 -5.06 -19.20
N GLY A 27 11.12 -6.09 -18.38
CA GLY A 27 9.76 -6.57 -18.14
C GLY A 27 8.86 -5.51 -17.49
N ASN A 28 9.38 -4.79 -16.49
CA ASN A 28 8.67 -3.68 -15.85
C ASN A 28 8.36 -2.53 -16.83
N ASP A 29 9.23 -2.26 -17.79
CA ASP A 29 9.04 -1.19 -18.76
C ASP A 29 7.96 -1.49 -19.80
N ALA A 30 7.76 -2.78 -20.09
CA ALA A 30 6.77 -3.27 -21.04
C ALA A 30 5.43 -3.67 -20.40
N ASP A 31 5.32 -3.57 -19.07
CA ASP A 31 4.12 -4.04 -18.37
C ASP A 31 2.91 -3.09 -18.45
N GLU A 32 1.78 -3.59 -17.96
CA GLU A 32 0.47 -2.94 -18.03
C GLU A 32 0.39 -1.66 -17.15
N PHE A 33 1.33 -1.49 -16.21
CA PHE A 33 1.37 -0.35 -15.30
C PHE A 33 2.28 0.77 -15.80
N SER A 34 3.22 0.45 -16.69
CA SER A 34 4.29 1.33 -17.18
C SER A 34 3.78 2.70 -17.63
N SER A 35 2.65 2.74 -18.37
CA SER A 35 2.06 4.00 -18.84
C SER A 35 1.59 4.92 -17.70
N ILE A 36 1.04 4.36 -16.62
CA ILE A 36 0.59 5.11 -15.44
C ILE A 36 1.79 5.53 -14.60
N LEU A 37 2.73 4.62 -14.39
CA LEU A 37 3.92 4.85 -13.57
C LEU A 37 4.90 5.85 -14.21
N LYS A 38 4.97 5.90 -15.53
CA LYS A 38 5.72 6.91 -16.30
C LYS A 38 4.93 8.21 -16.52
N GLN A 39 3.79 8.37 -15.86
CA GLN A 39 2.91 9.56 -15.95
C GLN A 39 2.34 9.84 -17.35
N GLY A 40 2.32 8.84 -18.24
CA GLY A 40 1.67 8.95 -19.55
C GLY A 40 0.14 8.98 -19.46
N CYS A 41 -0.43 8.39 -18.40
CA CYS A 41 -1.86 8.45 -18.09
C CYS A 41 -2.08 8.69 -16.60
N ALA A 42 -3.04 9.57 -16.25
CA ALA A 42 -3.41 9.78 -14.87
C ALA A 42 -4.28 8.62 -14.36
N PRO A 43 -4.02 8.08 -13.16
CA PRO A 43 -4.84 6.99 -12.64
C PRO A 43 -6.26 7.46 -12.40
N LYS A 44 -7.23 6.66 -12.84
CA LYS A 44 -8.67 6.87 -12.66
C LYS A 44 -9.29 5.59 -12.13
N ILE A 45 -9.77 5.64 -10.88
CA ILE A 45 -10.11 4.44 -10.12
C ILE A 45 -11.63 4.35 -9.96
N LEU A 46 -12.23 3.21 -10.31
CA LEU A 46 -13.60 2.90 -9.98
C LEU A 46 -13.65 2.07 -8.71
N ILE A 47 -14.33 2.55 -7.67
CA ILE A 47 -14.57 1.79 -6.45
C ILE A 47 -16.01 1.29 -6.46
N THR A 48 -16.22 0.01 -6.12
CA THR A 48 -17.55 -0.57 -6.00
C THR A 48 -17.59 -1.65 -4.89
N THR A 49 -18.77 -2.17 -4.60
CA THR A 49 -18.98 -3.22 -3.56
C THR A 49 -19.15 -4.60 -4.17
N CYS A 50 -19.25 -5.65 -3.35
CA CYS A 50 -19.95 -6.87 -3.75
C CYS A 50 -21.47 -6.65 -3.84
N ARG A 51 -22.22 -7.65 -4.36
CA ARG A 51 -23.69 -7.57 -4.52
C ARG A 51 -24.42 -7.38 -3.20
N PHE A 52 -23.91 -7.97 -2.13
CA PHE A 52 -24.47 -7.86 -0.79
C PHE A 52 -23.85 -6.66 -0.07
N ASN A 53 -24.66 -5.71 0.36
CA ASN A 53 -24.19 -4.52 1.04
C ASN A 53 -24.13 -4.73 2.57
N SER A 54 -23.15 -4.07 3.19
CA SER A 54 -23.11 -3.82 4.62
C SER A 54 -23.27 -2.33 4.89
N ASN A 55 -23.48 -1.98 6.16
CA ASN A 55 -23.40 -0.58 6.58
C ASN A 55 -21.95 -0.09 6.66
N ARG A 56 -21.00 -1.01 6.93
CA ARG A 56 -19.59 -0.67 7.15
C ARG A 56 -18.77 -0.57 5.86
N GLY A 57 -19.16 -1.29 4.82
CA GLY A 57 -18.56 -1.22 3.48
C GLY A 57 -18.61 0.19 2.88
N PRO A 58 -19.77 0.86 2.82
CA PRO A 58 -19.87 2.25 2.36
C PRO A 58 -19.02 3.23 3.18
N ALA A 59 -18.93 3.05 4.50
CA ALA A 59 -18.07 3.87 5.35
C ALA A 59 -16.58 3.67 4.98
N PHE A 60 -16.16 2.43 4.78
CA PHE A 60 -14.81 2.12 4.32
C PHE A 60 -14.53 2.67 2.92
N ILE A 61 -15.48 2.57 1.98
CA ILE A 61 -15.37 3.16 0.64
C ILE A 61 -15.20 4.67 0.72
N SER A 62 -15.97 5.36 1.57
CA SER A 62 -15.82 6.81 1.75
C SER A 62 -14.43 7.19 2.23
N GLU A 63 -13.80 6.34 3.06
CA GLU A 63 -12.42 6.55 3.48
C GLU A 63 -11.41 6.25 2.37
N LEU A 64 -11.61 5.20 1.57
CA LEU A 64 -10.79 4.92 0.39
C LEU A 64 -10.85 6.06 -0.63
N LEU A 65 -12.04 6.66 -0.85
CA LEU A 65 -12.20 7.82 -1.72
C LEU A 65 -11.40 9.03 -1.24
N SER A 66 -11.25 9.19 0.07
CA SER A 66 -10.43 10.28 0.64
C SER A 66 -8.93 10.01 0.53
N VAL A 67 -8.53 8.75 0.50
CA VAL A 67 -7.12 8.31 0.41
C VAL A 67 -6.62 8.34 -1.02
N ILE A 68 -7.37 7.74 -1.95
CA ILE A 68 -6.96 7.49 -3.33
C ILE A 68 -7.42 8.66 -4.21
N PRO A 69 -6.51 9.46 -4.78
CA PRO A 69 -6.88 10.54 -5.70
C PRO A 69 -7.62 10.02 -6.94
N ASN A 70 -8.47 10.84 -7.56
CA ASN A 70 -9.21 10.50 -8.78
C ASN A 70 -10.05 9.21 -8.70
N SER A 71 -10.47 8.83 -7.49
CA SER A 71 -11.31 7.67 -7.27
C SER A 71 -12.80 8.04 -7.28
N HIS A 72 -13.62 7.15 -7.85
CA HIS A 72 -15.04 7.37 -8.06
C HIS A 72 -15.82 6.16 -7.57
N TYR A 73 -16.79 6.36 -6.69
CA TYR A 73 -17.64 5.27 -6.21
C TYR A 73 -18.88 5.12 -7.09
N TYR A 74 -19.11 3.90 -7.57
CA TYR A 74 -20.34 3.50 -8.23
C TYR A 74 -20.97 2.33 -7.50
N LYS A 75 -22.25 2.49 -7.13
CA LYS A 75 -23.02 1.41 -6.51
C LYS A 75 -23.15 0.25 -7.49
N ARG A 76 -22.78 -0.95 -7.06
CA ARG A 76 -22.82 -2.17 -7.89
C ARG A 76 -24.23 -2.54 -8.37
N GLY A 77 -25.24 -2.38 -7.52
CA GLY A 77 -26.59 -2.88 -7.81
C GLY A 77 -26.59 -4.38 -8.10
N THR A 78 -27.26 -4.79 -9.18
CA THR A 78 -27.35 -6.18 -9.63
C THR A 78 -26.30 -6.55 -10.68
N TYR A 79 -25.49 -5.60 -11.15
CA TYR A 79 -24.55 -5.81 -12.25
C TYR A 79 -23.47 -6.85 -11.90
N ASP A 80 -23.23 -7.73 -12.87
CA ASP A 80 -22.10 -8.66 -12.85
C ASP A 80 -20.78 -7.89 -12.96
N LEU A 81 -19.73 -8.43 -12.36
CA LEU A 81 -18.42 -7.79 -12.37
C LEU A 81 -17.86 -7.65 -13.80
N LYS A 82 -18.12 -8.63 -14.67
CA LYS A 82 -17.73 -8.56 -16.10
C LYS A 82 -18.35 -7.35 -16.81
N LYS A 83 -19.63 -7.06 -16.57
CA LYS A 83 -20.31 -5.87 -17.13
C LYS A 83 -19.74 -4.56 -16.56
N ILE A 84 -19.34 -4.56 -15.28
CA ILE A 84 -18.69 -3.40 -14.66
C ILE A 84 -17.30 -3.17 -15.27
N ILE A 85 -16.55 -4.23 -15.55
CA ILE A 85 -15.26 -4.15 -16.25
C ILE A 85 -15.44 -3.56 -17.65
N GLU A 86 -16.39 -4.06 -18.43
CA GLU A 86 -16.70 -3.51 -19.76
C GLU A 86 -17.10 -2.02 -19.69
N TYR A 87 -17.92 -1.65 -18.70
CA TYR A 87 -18.28 -0.25 -18.47
C TYR A 87 -17.06 0.61 -18.11
N ALA A 88 -16.21 0.10 -17.23
CA ALA A 88 -15.03 0.80 -16.75
C ALA A 88 -14.01 1.01 -17.89
N LYS A 89 -13.81 0.00 -18.74
CA LYS A 89 -13.00 0.11 -19.97
C LYS A 89 -13.54 1.20 -20.90
N LYS A 90 -14.86 1.25 -21.15
CA LYS A 90 -15.52 2.28 -21.99
C LYS A 90 -15.45 3.70 -21.40
N LYS A 91 -15.14 3.83 -20.12
CA LYS A 91 -15.04 5.10 -19.40
C LYS A 91 -13.59 5.47 -19.04
N ASP A 92 -12.63 4.76 -19.63
CA ASP A 92 -11.20 4.99 -19.47
C ASP A 92 -10.75 4.96 -17.99
N PHE A 93 -11.35 4.08 -17.19
CA PHE A 93 -10.83 3.78 -15.86
C PHE A 93 -9.56 2.93 -16.00
N THR A 94 -8.55 3.25 -15.21
CA THR A 94 -7.28 2.51 -15.19
C THR A 94 -7.31 1.35 -14.21
N SER A 95 -8.19 1.40 -13.21
CA SER A 95 -8.32 0.32 -12.23
C SER A 95 -9.70 0.25 -11.60
N ILE A 96 -10.08 -0.93 -11.14
CA ILE A 96 -11.28 -1.16 -10.32
C ILE A 96 -10.86 -1.69 -8.96
N ILE A 97 -11.45 -1.15 -7.90
CA ILE A 97 -11.37 -1.70 -6.54
C ILE A 97 -12.75 -2.19 -6.14
N VAL A 98 -12.88 -3.49 -5.88
CA VAL A 98 -14.10 -4.10 -5.36
C VAL A 98 -13.91 -4.39 -3.87
N VAL A 99 -14.73 -3.73 -3.04
CA VAL A 99 -14.82 -4.02 -1.61
C VAL A 99 -15.79 -5.17 -1.41
N HIS A 100 -15.26 -6.33 -1.05
CA HIS A 100 -16.08 -7.46 -0.65
C HIS A 100 -16.46 -7.34 0.82
N THR A 101 -17.67 -7.78 1.15
CA THR A 101 -18.18 -7.82 2.52
C THR A 101 -18.82 -9.17 2.76
N ASN A 102 -18.49 -9.76 3.90
CA ASN A 102 -19.14 -10.95 4.44
C ASN A 102 -19.60 -10.68 5.87
N ARG A 103 -20.75 -11.23 6.27
CA ARG A 103 -21.32 -11.05 7.62
C ARG A 103 -21.32 -9.59 8.11
N ARG A 104 -21.62 -8.65 7.20
CA ARG A 104 -21.67 -7.19 7.42
C ARG A 104 -20.31 -6.50 7.67
N GLU A 105 -19.21 -7.22 7.47
CA GLU A 105 -17.85 -6.72 7.67
C GLU A 105 -17.04 -6.81 6.37
N PRO A 106 -16.29 -5.77 5.96
CA PRO A 106 -15.36 -5.87 4.85
C PRO A 106 -14.27 -6.92 5.13
N ASP A 107 -14.14 -7.91 4.26
CA ASP A 107 -13.27 -9.08 4.47
C ASP A 107 -12.33 -9.37 3.30
N ALA A 108 -12.54 -8.76 2.14
CA ALA A 108 -11.62 -8.82 1.01
C ALA A 108 -11.64 -7.55 0.14
N LEU A 109 -10.52 -7.32 -0.53
CA LEU A 109 -10.34 -6.30 -1.56
C LEU A 109 -9.89 -6.99 -2.85
N LEU A 110 -10.58 -6.69 -3.94
CA LEU A 110 -10.16 -7.09 -5.28
C LEU A 110 -9.69 -5.85 -6.02
N ILE A 111 -8.46 -5.86 -6.52
CA ILE A 111 -7.87 -4.77 -7.31
C ILE A 111 -7.65 -5.31 -8.71
N ILE A 112 -8.27 -4.68 -9.71
CA ILE A 112 -8.23 -5.09 -11.11
C ILE A 112 -7.57 -3.97 -11.91
N GLY A 113 -6.45 -4.25 -12.56
CA GLY A 113 -5.85 -3.35 -13.54
C GLY A 113 -6.64 -3.36 -14.84
N LEU A 114 -6.85 -2.20 -15.44
CA LEU A 114 -7.52 -2.04 -16.74
C LEU A 114 -6.57 -1.37 -17.75
N PRO A 115 -6.76 -1.59 -19.06
CA PRO A 115 -7.82 -2.40 -19.67
C PRO A 115 -7.60 -3.90 -19.51
N ASP A 116 -6.36 -4.38 -19.54
CA ASP A 116 -6.06 -5.83 -19.54
C ASP A 116 -5.01 -6.20 -18.48
N GLY A 117 -4.92 -5.38 -17.41
CA GLY A 117 -4.03 -5.62 -16.28
C GLY A 117 -4.49 -6.76 -15.36
N PRO A 118 -3.62 -7.19 -14.43
CA PRO A 118 -3.89 -8.34 -13.58
C PRO A 118 -4.97 -8.05 -12.52
N THR A 119 -5.48 -9.13 -11.94
CA THR A 119 -6.45 -9.09 -10.84
C THR A 119 -5.83 -9.63 -9.56
N ALA A 120 -5.62 -8.76 -8.58
CA ALA A 120 -5.13 -9.13 -7.26
C ALA A 120 -6.27 -9.22 -6.25
N HIS A 121 -6.40 -10.40 -5.64
CA HIS A 121 -7.36 -10.67 -4.57
C HIS A 121 -6.64 -10.67 -3.23
N PHE A 122 -7.05 -9.77 -2.34
CA PHE A 122 -6.53 -9.65 -1.00
C PHE A 122 -7.59 -10.01 0.03
N LYS A 123 -7.20 -10.79 1.03
CA LYS A 123 -7.95 -10.91 2.28
C LYS A 123 -7.73 -9.65 3.10
N LEU A 124 -8.81 -8.99 3.49
CA LEU A 124 -8.82 -7.81 4.34
C LEU A 124 -9.05 -8.25 5.80
N SER A 125 -8.26 -7.70 6.71
CA SER A 125 -8.41 -7.95 8.13
C SER A 125 -8.05 -6.74 8.97
N LYS A 126 -8.50 -6.72 10.22
CA LYS A 126 -8.19 -5.68 11.21
C LYS A 126 -8.51 -4.25 10.71
N LEU A 127 -9.64 -4.11 10.03
CA LEU A 127 -10.12 -2.81 9.58
C LEU A 127 -10.53 -1.96 10.79
N VAL A 128 -9.95 -0.78 10.92
CA VAL A 128 -10.31 0.27 11.87
C VAL A 128 -10.55 1.52 11.06
N LEU A 129 -11.77 2.05 11.11
CA LEU A 129 -12.13 3.27 10.39
C LEU A 129 -11.49 4.47 11.08
N ARG A 130 -11.23 5.54 10.34
CA ARG A 130 -10.64 6.78 10.86
C ARG A 130 -11.37 7.28 12.10
N LYS A 131 -12.71 7.25 12.08
CA LYS A 131 -13.56 7.71 13.19
C LYS A 131 -13.35 6.95 14.50
N ASP A 132 -12.89 5.70 14.42
CA ASP A 132 -12.65 4.84 15.58
C ASP A 132 -11.22 4.99 16.13
N ILE A 133 -10.36 5.76 15.46
CA ILE A 133 -8.96 5.98 15.85
C ILE A 133 -8.86 7.17 16.81
N LYS A 134 -8.16 6.98 17.93
CA LYS A 134 -7.88 8.04 18.91
C LYS A 134 -6.93 9.08 18.31
N ASN A 135 -7.21 10.36 18.57
CA ASN A 135 -6.39 11.50 18.11
C ASN A 135 -6.20 11.56 16.58
N HIS A 136 -7.16 11.04 15.81
CA HIS A 136 -7.10 11.10 14.35
C HIS A 136 -7.15 12.55 13.85
N GLY A 137 -6.42 12.81 12.78
CA GLY A 137 -6.49 14.05 12.01
C GLY A 137 -7.50 13.96 10.87
N ASN A 138 -7.85 15.11 10.31
CA ASN A 138 -8.64 15.18 9.08
C ASN A 138 -7.69 15.22 7.86
N PRO A 139 -7.92 14.37 6.84
CA PRO A 139 -7.13 14.40 5.62
C PRO A 139 -7.46 15.65 4.80
N THR A 140 -6.44 16.25 4.18
CA THR A 140 -6.61 17.35 3.20
C THR A 140 -6.80 16.78 1.80
N GLY A 141 -7.23 17.60 0.83
CA GLY A 141 -7.37 17.17 -0.58
C GLY A 141 -6.06 16.88 -1.33
N HIS A 142 -4.91 17.30 -0.80
CA HIS A 142 -3.61 17.16 -1.48
C HIS A 142 -3.24 15.73 -1.84
N ILE A 143 -2.54 15.50 -2.96
CA ILE A 143 -2.05 14.18 -3.37
C ILE A 143 -1.01 13.66 -2.37
N PRO A 144 -1.21 12.46 -1.77
CA PRO A 144 -0.28 11.92 -0.79
C PRO A 144 0.98 11.33 -1.43
N GLU A 145 2.07 11.32 -0.69
CA GLU A 145 3.25 10.50 -0.96
C GLU A 145 2.92 9.02 -0.73
N LEU A 146 3.39 8.14 -1.61
CA LEU A 146 3.21 6.69 -1.47
C LEU A 146 4.53 6.04 -1.03
N VAL A 147 4.49 5.31 0.07
CA VAL A 147 5.63 4.55 0.59
C VAL A 147 5.29 3.06 0.56
N LEU A 148 6.06 2.30 -0.24
CA LEU A 148 6.02 0.85 -0.26
C LEU A 148 7.28 0.31 0.43
N ASN A 149 7.10 -0.49 1.49
CA ASN A 149 8.21 -1.08 2.23
C ASN A 149 8.20 -2.60 2.09
N ASN A 150 9.38 -3.19 1.86
CA ASN A 150 9.64 -4.64 1.83
C ASN A 150 8.85 -5.43 0.77
N PHE A 151 8.65 -4.86 -0.42
CA PHE A 151 8.15 -5.60 -1.59
C PHE A 151 9.34 -6.04 -2.44
N ALA A 152 10.09 -7.01 -1.92
CA ALA A 152 11.44 -7.31 -2.40
C ALA A 152 11.49 -8.45 -3.42
N THR A 153 10.54 -9.38 -3.38
CA THR A 153 10.49 -10.49 -4.35
C THR A 153 9.90 -10.05 -5.68
N ARG A 154 10.05 -10.83 -6.75
CA ARG A 154 9.42 -10.57 -8.05
C ARG A 154 7.89 -10.42 -7.91
N LEU A 155 7.25 -11.26 -7.11
CA LEU A 155 5.83 -11.16 -6.80
C LEU A 155 5.51 -9.90 -5.98
N GLY A 156 6.31 -9.61 -4.95
CA GLY A 156 6.20 -8.41 -4.15
C GLY A 156 6.29 -7.15 -5.01
N HIS A 157 7.29 -7.08 -5.89
CA HIS A 157 7.49 -6.00 -6.83
C HIS A 157 6.31 -5.84 -7.78
N ARG A 158 5.80 -6.93 -8.36
CA ARG A 158 4.60 -6.93 -9.23
C ARG A 158 3.37 -6.37 -8.50
N VAL A 159 3.11 -6.83 -7.26
CA VAL A 159 2.03 -6.31 -6.41
C VAL A 159 2.26 -4.85 -6.02
N GLY A 160 3.51 -4.48 -5.73
CA GLY A 160 3.91 -3.11 -5.44
C GLY A 160 3.61 -2.16 -6.60
N ARG A 161 3.95 -2.57 -7.83
CA ARG A 161 3.65 -1.83 -9.06
C ARG A 161 2.14 -1.67 -9.30
N LEU A 162 1.36 -2.72 -9.06
CA LEU A 162 -0.11 -2.64 -9.10
C LEU A 162 -0.67 -1.65 -8.06
N ILE A 163 -0.11 -1.62 -6.84
CA ILE A 163 -0.53 -0.66 -5.82
C ILE A 163 -0.10 0.77 -6.20
N GLN A 164 1.11 0.94 -6.75
CA GLN A 164 1.62 2.23 -7.23
C GLN A 164 0.73 2.80 -8.34
N SER A 165 0.22 1.98 -9.26
CA SER A 165 -0.64 2.43 -10.34
C SER A 165 -2.00 2.97 -9.89
N LEU A 166 -2.35 2.82 -8.61
CA LEU A 166 -3.56 3.43 -8.01
C LEU A 166 -3.36 4.88 -7.59
N PHE A 167 -2.11 5.36 -7.53
CA PHE A 167 -1.78 6.71 -7.06
C PHE A 167 -1.08 7.52 -8.15
N PRO A 168 -1.33 8.84 -8.24
CA PRO A 168 -0.54 9.73 -9.07
C PRO A 168 0.93 9.71 -8.63
N GLN A 169 1.86 9.73 -9.58
CA GLN A 169 3.31 9.72 -9.31
C GLN A 169 3.87 11.12 -8.99
N SER A 170 3.01 12.11 -8.78
CA SER A 170 3.33 13.51 -8.49
C SER A 170 2.73 13.94 -7.13
N PRO A 171 3.37 13.57 -6.01
CA PRO A 171 2.85 13.89 -4.68
C PRO A 171 2.97 15.39 -4.34
N GLU A 172 2.06 15.89 -3.51
CA GLU A 172 2.04 17.28 -3.06
C GLU A 172 2.59 17.40 -1.63
N PHE A 173 3.90 17.63 -1.52
CA PHE A 173 4.61 17.72 -0.23
C PHE A 173 4.05 18.80 0.72
N ARG A 174 3.44 19.87 0.18
CA ARG A 174 2.77 20.91 0.99
C ARG A 174 1.67 20.33 1.88
N GLY A 175 0.96 19.30 1.40
CA GLY A 175 -0.08 18.62 2.16
C GLY A 175 0.45 17.75 3.29
N ARG A 176 1.74 17.37 3.24
CA ARG A 176 2.42 16.48 4.19
C ARG A 176 1.65 15.20 4.46
N ARG A 177 1.01 14.64 3.43
CA ARG A 177 0.24 13.40 3.51
C ARG A 177 1.11 12.26 3.00
N VAL A 178 1.09 11.14 3.72
CA VAL A 178 1.78 9.92 3.32
C VAL A 178 0.88 8.71 3.51
N VAL A 179 0.81 7.88 2.48
CA VAL A 179 0.16 6.58 2.47
C VAL A 179 1.26 5.53 2.47
N THR A 180 1.18 4.59 3.40
CA THR A 180 2.20 3.55 3.58
C THR A 180 1.56 2.18 3.43
N PHE A 181 2.14 1.36 2.55
CA PHE A 181 1.94 -0.08 2.52
C PHE A 181 3.24 -0.72 2.99
N HIS A 182 3.21 -1.28 4.19
CA HIS A 182 4.37 -1.95 4.77
C HIS A 182 4.15 -3.45 4.73
N ASN A 183 4.92 -4.16 3.89
CA ASN A 183 4.92 -5.61 3.89
C ASN A 183 5.76 -6.14 5.05
N GLN A 184 5.18 -7.00 5.86
CA GLN A 184 5.90 -7.75 6.88
C GLN A 184 5.33 -9.16 6.92
N ARG A 185 6.16 -10.13 6.49
CA ARG A 185 5.81 -11.56 6.50
C ARG A 185 4.51 -11.86 5.74
N ASP A 186 4.41 -11.31 4.52
CA ASP A 186 3.25 -11.38 3.62
C ASP A 186 1.97 -10.68 4.11
N PHE A 187 2.05 -9.97 5.24
CA PHE A 187 1.00 -9.05 5.68
C PHE A 187 1.35 -7.64 5.27
N ILE A 188 0.51 -7.05 4.43
CA ILE A 188 0.65 -5.67 3.99
C ILE A 188 -0.18 -4.79 4.92
N PHE A 189 0.50 -4.02 5.76
CA PHE A 189 -0.12 -3.07 6.66
C PHE A 189 -0.33 -1.74 5.95
N PHE A 190 -1.60 -1.35 5.80
CA PHE A 190 -1.96 -0.05 5.28
C PHE A 190 -2.04 0.97 6.41
N ARG A 191 -1.40 2.12 6.23
CA ARG A 191 -1.55 3.28 7.09
C ARG A 191 -1.60 4.57 6.27
N HIS A 192 -2.37 5.54 6.77
CA HIS A 192 -2.45 6.88 6.19
C HIS A 192 -2.16 7.91 7.26
N HIS A 193 -1.08 8.66 7.08
CA HIS A 193 -0.60 9.66 8.03
C HIS A 193 -0.48 11.03 7.40
N ARG A 194 -0.51 12.03 8.26
CA ARG A 194 0.07 13.34 8.03
C ARG A 194 1.32 13.47 8.88
N TYR A 195 2.37 14.11 8.35
CA TYR A 195 3.63 14.29 9.06
C TYR A 195 3.96 15.77 9.31
N ILE A 196 4.78 16.01 10.33
CA ILE A 196 5.36 17.31 10.66
C ILE A 196 6.82 17.09 11.07
N PHE A 197 7.71 17.93 10.55
CA PHE A 197 9.10 17.97 10.99
C PHE A 197 9.26 18.97 12.14
N GLU A 198 9.87 18.52 13.23
CA GLU A 198 10.22 19.32 14.41
C GLU A 198 11.75 19.32 14.56
N THR A 199 12.37 20.49 14.71
CA THR A 199 13.77 20.60 15.09
C THR A 199 13.89 20.53 16.61
N LYS A 200 14.67 19.55 17.11
CA LYS A 200 15.07 19.50 18.52
C LYS A 200 16.55 19.82 18.67
N GLU A 201 16.84 20.77 19.54
CA GLU A 201 18.20 20.98 20.01
C GLU A 201 18.54 19.89 21.03
N SER A 202 19.55 19.07 20.73
CA SER A 202 20.10 18.16 21.73
C SER A 202 20.97 18.96 22.69
N LYS A 203 20.45 19.29 23.87
CA LYS A 203 21.31 19.63 25.01
C LYS A 203 22.02 18.35 25.43
N GLY A 204 23.34 18.27 25.18
CA GLY A 204 24.16 17.17 25.66
C GLY A 204 23.94 16.99 27.16
N SER A 205 23.48 15.82 27.56
CA SER A 205 23.43 15.43 28.96
C SER A 205 24.86 15.10 29.39
N ASP A 206 25.62 16.10 29.81
CA ASP A 206 26.87 15.90 30.55
C ASP A 206 26.54 15.35 31.93
N ALA A 207 26.28 14.05 32.00
CA ALA A 207 26.25 13.30 33.24
C ALA A 207 27.62 12.63 33.47
N ASN A 208 28.62 13.45 33.81
CA ASN A 208 29.57 13.14 34.88
C ASN A 208 30.51 14.33 35.12
N GLY A 209 30.38 14.94 36.28
CA GLY A 209 31.29 15.99 36.73
C GLY A 209 32.68 15.43 37.02
N LYS A 210 33.69 16.00 36.38
CA LYS A 210 34.92 16.46 37.03
C LYS A 210 35.56 17.58 36.20
N LYS A 211 35.77 18.72 36.86
CA LYS A 211 36.28 19.98 36.34
C LYS A 211 37.65 19.83 35.66
N ALA A 212 37.81 20.46 34.49
CA ALA A 212 39.02 21.18 34.11
C ALA A 212 38.65 22.31 33.13
N LYS A 213 39.28 23.47 33.32
CA LYS A 213 39.02 24.75 32.66
C LYS A 213 39.71 24.84 31.29
N ASP A 214 39.17 25.77 30.49
CA ASP A 214 39.77 26.48 29.35
C ASP A 214 39.95 25.73 28.02
N ALA A 215 38.92 25.82 27.18
CA ALA A 215 39.06 26.07 25.75
C ALA A 215 37.72 26.58 25.18
N LYS A 216 37.75 27.69 24.43
CA LYS A 216 36.62 28.17 23.60
C LYS A 216 36.33 27.10 22.53
N SER A 217 35.48 26.13 22.86
CA SER A 217 34.89 25.22 21.88
C SER A 217 33.64 25.90 21.31
N GLU A 218 33.65 26.22 20.02
CA GLU A 218 32.43 26.53 19.27
C GLU A 218 31.43 25.38 19.51
N LYS A 219 30.32 25.69 20.18
CA LYS A 219 29.22 24.75 20.36
C LYS A 219 28.50 24.65 19.03
N THR A 220 28.90 23.71 18.17
CA THR A 220 28.08 23.28 17.03
C THR A 220 26.84 22.61 17.59
N SER A 221 25.77 23.39 17.79
CA SER A 221 24.46 22.88 18.16
C SER A 221 23.94 22.01 17.01
N GLN A 222 24.16 20.70 17.10
CA GLN A 222 23.57 19.77 16.14
C GLN A 222 22.04 19.78 16.33
N GLN A 223 21.36 20.46 15.41
CA GLN A 223 19.91 20.43 15.32
C GLN A 223 19.49 19.06 14.80
N LYS A 224 18.77 18.28 15.62
CA LYS A 224 18.22 16.99 15.21
C LYS A 224 16.79 17.19 14.73
N VAL A 225 16.54 16.95 13.45
CA VAL A 225 15.18 16.95 12.89
C VAL A 225 14.48 15.64 13.28
N ILE A 226 13.27 15.73 13.83
CA ILE A 226 12.42 14.61 14.21
C ILE A 226 11.10 14.71 13.45
N THR A 227 10.63 13.59 12.92
CA THR A 227 9.32 13.51 12.26
C THR A 227 8.26 13.05 13.25
N ARG A 228 7.18 13.81 13.37
CA ARG A 228 5.94 13.42 14.07
C ARG A 228 4.90 12.97 13.07
N LEU A 229 4.16 11.93 13.40
CA LEU A 229 3.10 11.37 12.57
C LEU A 229 1.76 11.46 13.30
N GLN A 230 0.72 11.82 12.56
CA GLN A 230 -0.66 11.75 12.99
C GLN A 230 -1.46 10.97 11.95
N GLU A 231 -2.22 9.97 12.39
CA GLU A 231 -3.06 9.20 11.46
C GLU A 231 -4.29 9.98 11.01
N CYS A 232 -4.64 9.86 9.74
CA CYS A 232 -5.75 10.60 9.14
C CYS A 232 -6.64 9.78 8.20
N GLY A 233 -6.43 8.45 8.16
CA GLY A 233 -7.25 7.52 7.37
C GLY A 233 -7.40 6.16 8.07
N PRO A 234 -8.01 5.17 7.39
CA PRO A 234 -8.24 3.85 7.95
C PRO A 234 -6.95 3.10 8.25
N ARG A 235 -7.03 2.14 9.16
CA ARG A 235 -6.03 1.08 9.31
C ARG A 235 -6.63 -0.23 8.82
N PHE A 236 -5.89 -0.98 8.04
CA PHE A 236 -6.24 -2.36 7.73
C PHE A 236 -5.00 -3.15 7.35
N THR A 237 -5.15 -4.47 7.29
CA THR A 237 -4.11 -5.39 6.89
C THR A 237 -4.61 -6.22 5.73
N LEU A 238 -3.80 -6.32 4.67
CA LEU A 238 -4.05 -7.16 3.51
C LEU A 238 -3.12 -8.37 3.54
N LYS A 239 -3.64 -9.52 3.10
CA LYS A 239 -2.82 -10.68 2.74
C LYS A 239 -3.21 -11.08 1.32
N LEU A 240 -2.23 -11.21 0.42
CA LEU A 240 -2.49 -11.65 -0.94
C LEU A 240 -3.03 -13.08 -0.92
N VAL A 241 -4.16 -13.31 -1.59
CA VAL A 241 -4.80 -14.63 -1.74
C VAL A 241 -4.50 -15.18 -3.13
N SER A 242 -4.61 -14.34 -4.16
CA SER A 242 -4.27 -14.72 -5.53
C SER A 242 -3.93 -13.50 -6.37
N LEU A 243 -3.07 -13.70 -7.36
CA LEU A 243 -2.78 -12.79 -8.44
C LEU A 243 -3.09 -13.52 -9.76
N GLN A 244 -4.07 -13.00 -10.48
CA GLN A 244 -4.54 -13.55 -11.75
C GLN A 244 -4.00 -12.71 -12.91
N HIS A 245 -3.57 -13.37 -13.98
CA HIS A 245 -3.21 -12.71 -15.22
C HIS A 245 -4.46 -12.16 -15.91
N GLY A 246 -4.38 -10.92 -16.37
CA GLY A 246 -5.50 -10.20 -16.97
C GLY A 246 -6.65 -9.89 -16.01
N THR A 247 -7.74 -9.38 -16.59
CA THR A 247 -8.93 -8.98 -15.82
C THR A 247 -9.70 -10.18 -15.27
N PHE A 248 -10.60 -9.92 -14.33
CA PHE A 248 -11.36 -10.94 -13.61
C PHE A 248 -12.05 -11.99 -14.50
N ASP A 249 -11.54 -13.22 -14.47
CA ASP A 249 -12.20 -14.40 -15.02
C ASP A 249 -12.20 -15.60 -14.05
N THR A 250 -13.38 -16.08 -13.70
CA THR A 250 -13.57 -17.15 -12.72
C THR A 250 -13.60 -18.55 -13.31
N LYS A 251 -13.58 -18.69 -14.64
CA LYS A 251 -13.75 -20.00 -15.31
C LYS A 251 -12.45 -20.54 -15.90
N GLY A 252 -11.72 -19.72 -16.64
CA GLY A 252 -10.49 -20.11 -17.34
C GLY A 252 -9.32 -19.17 -17.08
N GLY A 253 -9.41 -18.36 -16.03
CA GLY A 253 -8.37 -17.41 -15.66
C GLY A 253 -7.05 -18.09 -15.31
N GLU A 254 -5.96 -17.63 -15.92
CA GLU A 254 -4.61 -18.04 -15.56
C GLU A 254 -4.14 -17.28 -14.32
N PHE A 255 -3.55 -17.98 -13.36
CA PHE A 255 -3.05 -17.38 -12.13
C PHE A 255 -1.53 -17.29 -12.16
N GLU A 256 -1.00 -16.08 -12.00
CA GLU A 256 0.42 -15.84 -11.76
C GLU A 256 0.83 -16.43 -10.40
N TRP A 257 -0.05 -16.31 -9.39
CA TRP A 257 0.20 -16.82 -8.05
C TRP A 257 -1.11 -17.07 -7.28
N VAL A 258 -1.17 -18.16 -6.51
CA VAL A 258 -2.29 -18.45 -5.60
C VAL A 258 -1.73 -18.94 -4.27
N HIS A 259 -2.20 -18.37 -3.16
CA HIS A 259 -1.89 -18.86 -1.82
C HIS A 259 -2.53 -20.23 -1.62
N LYS A 260 -1.72 -21.20 -1.19
CA LYS A 260 -2.19 -22.53 -0.81
C LYS A 260 -1.80 -22.83 0.64
N PRO A 261 -2.63 -23.52 1.44
CA PRO A 261 -2.31 -23.84 2.83
C PRO A 261 -0.97 -24.56 3.02
N GLU A 262 -0.54 -25.35 2.05
CA GLU A 262 0.74 -26.09 2.07
C GLU A 262 1.96 -25.16 1.99
N MET A 263 1.76 -23.92 1.56
CA MET A 263 2.82 -22.90 1.51
C MET A 263 3.14 -22.33 2.89
N ASP A 264 2.24 -22.46 3.87
CA ASP A 264 2.42 -21.97 5.25
C ASP A 264 3.25 -22.97 6.12
N THR A 265 4.05 -23.84 5.48
CA THR A 265 4.87 -24.89 6.12
C THR A 265 6.05 -24.33 6.90
N SER A 266 6.68 -23.25 6.43
CA SER A 266 7.76 -22.55 7.14
C SER A 266 7.33 -21.16 7.58
N ARG A 267 7.62 -20.84 8.84
CA ARG A 267 7.42 -19.48 9.40
C ARG A 267 8.51 -18.48 8.97
N ARG A 268 9.50 -18.92 8.20
CA ARG A 268 10.64 -18.13 7.72
C ARG A 268 10.63 -17.93 6.21
N ARG A 269 9.62 -18.47 5.52
CA ARG A 269 9.40 -18.29 4.09
C ARG A 269 8.30 -17.25 3.89
N PHE A 270 8.59 -16.27 3.03
CA PHE A 270 7.67 -15.20 2.67
C PHE A 270 7.72 -14.99 1.16
N PHE A 271 6.60 -14.61 0.55
CA PHE A 271 6.43 -14.58 -0.91
C PHE A 271 6.44 -13.16 -1.50
N LEU A 272 6.23 -12.13 -0.67
CA LEU A 272 6.27 -10.71 -1.06
C LEU A 272 7.61 -10.03 -0.70
#